data_AF-A0A923UAX5-F1
#
_entry.id   AF-A0A923UAX5-F1
#
_cell.length_a   1.000
_cell.length_b   1.000
_cell.length_c   1.000
_cell.angle_alpha   90.00
_cell.angle_beta   90.00
_cell.angle_gamma   90.00
#
_symmetry.space_group_name_H-M   'P 1'
#
loop_
_entity.id
_entity.type
_entity.pdbx_description
1 polymer ?
#
loop_
_entity_poly.entity_id
_entity_poly.type
_entity_poly.pdbx_seq_one_letter_code
_entity_poly.pdbx_strand_id
1 'polypeptide(L)' 'MASGGSAIRGSRVGAGPMGEQDRGFHAERLQVFYWCAKGHEQSPHFLASIEPEEIPETLDCPNCG' A
#
# COMPACT_ATOMS: atom_id res chain seq x y z
N MET A 1 16.56 -44.03 -7.07
CA MET A 1 15.22 -44.12 -6.44
C MET A 1 14.88 -42.75 -5.89
N ALA A 2 13.87 -42.06 -6.45
CA ALA A 2 13.46 -40.74 -5.97
C ALA A 2 12.31 -40.93 -4.97
N SER A 3 12.59 -40.77 -3.69
CA SER A 3 11.58 -40.74 -2.63
C SER A 3 10.82 -39.41 -2.70
N GLY A 4 9.53 -39.50 -2.98
CA GLY A 4 8.63 -38.35 -3.10
C GLY A 4 8.37 -37.63 -1.78
N GLY A 5 8.04 -36.34 -1.91
CA GLY A 5 7.55 -35.48 -0.83
C GLY A 5 7.13 -34.13 -1.39
N SER A 6 5.90 -34.06 -1.92
CA SER A 6 5.19 -32.87 -2.44
C SER A 6 5.98 -31.89 -3.33
N ALA A 7 5.79 -31.99 -4.66
CA ALA A 7 6.41 -31.09 -5.64
C ALA A 7 5.59 -29.81 -5.92
N ILE A 8 4.62 -29.45 -5.07
CA ILE A 8 3.84 -28.21 -5.25
C ILE A 8 4.59 -27.05 -4.61
N ARG A 9 5.25 -26.24 -5.45
CA ARG A 9 5.84 -24.96 -5.03
C ARG A 9 4.93 -23.83 -5.49
N GLY A 10 4.03 -23.37 -4.61
CA GLY A 10 3.28 -22.14 -4.83
C GLY A 10 4.13 -20.94 -4.43
N SER A 11 4.27 -19.94 -5.29
CA SER A 11 4.79 -18.63 -4.92
C SER A 11 3.66 -17.74 -4.42
N ARG A 12 3.92 -16.93 -3.39
CA ARG A 12 2.98 -15.87 -3.00
C ARG A 12 3.00 -14.78 -4.08
N VAL A 13 1.82 -14.35 -4.54
CA VAL A 13 1.69 -13.18 -5.41
C VAL A 13 2.28 -11.97 -4.67
N GLY A 14 3.22 -11.28 -5.30
CA GLY A 14 3.93 -10.12 -4.73
C GLY A 14 5.31 -10.40 -4.13
N ALA A 15 5.75 -11.67 -4.03
CA ALA A 15 7.11 -12.00 -3.64
C ALA A 15 8.06 -11.85 -4.85
N GLY A 16 8.57 -10.64 -5.07
CA GLY A 16 9.65 -10.38 -6.02
C GLY A 16 11.02 -10.83 -5.48
N PRO A 17 12.04 -10.97 -6.35
CA PRO A 17 13.42 -11.15 -5.92
C PRO A 17 13.86 -10.03 -4.98
N MET A 18 14.81 -10.33 -4.09
CA MET A 18 15.32 -9.38 -3.09
C MET A 18 15.78 -8.09 -3.78
N GLY A 19 15.24 -6.96 -3.30
CA GLY A 19 15.03 -5.73 -4.06
C GLY A 19 16.28 -4.97 -4.50
N GLU A 20 16.01 -3.98 -5.37
CA GLU A 20 16.96 -2.97 -5.84
C GLU A 20 17.62 -2.26 -4.64
N GLN A 21 18.94 -2.11 -4.67
CA GLN A 21 19.73 -1.50 -3.58
C GLN A 21 19.33 -0.03 -3.33
N ASP A 22 18.83 0.64 -4.36
CA ASP A 22 18.44 2.03 -4.30
C ASP A 22 16.96 2.19 -4.66
N ARG A 23 16.25 3.00 -3.87
CA ARG A 23 14.82 3.29 -4.06
C ARG A 23 14.59 4.49 -4.97
N GLY A 24 15.67 5.12 -5.45
CA GLY A 24 15.63 6.24 -6.37
C GLY A 24 15.08 7.52 -5.75
N PHE A 25 14.66 8.45 -6.60
CA PHE A 25 14.13 9.75 -6.20
C PHE A 25 12.73 9.64 -5.60
N HIS A 26 12.51 10.29 -4.45
CA HIS A 26 11.19 10.40 -3.86
C HIS A 26 10.43 11.58 -4.46
N ALA A 27 9.30 11.30 -5.10
CA ALA A 27 8.36 12.32 -5.51
C ALA A 27 7.81 13.09 -4.29
N GLU A 28 7.46 14.35 -4.52
CA GLU A 28 6.81 15.20 -3.52
C GLU A 28 5.40 14.68 -3.19
N ARG A 29 5.04 14.73 -1.92
CA ARG A 29 3.79 14.14 -1.39
C ARG A 29 3.04 15.14 -0.51
N LEU A 30 1.72 15.09 -0.60
CA LEU A 30 0.81 15.80 0.26
C LEU A 30 0.21 14.83 1.28
N GLN A 31 0.28 15.17 2.57
CA GLN A 31 -0.36 14.39 3.63
C GLN A 31 -1.74 14.97 3.91
N VAL A 32 -2.77 14.11 3.85
CA VAL A 32 -4.17 14.49 4.13
C VAL A 32 -4.68 13.65 5.28
N PHE A 33 -5.42 14.27 6.21
CA PHE A 33 -5.94 13.61 7.40
C PHE A 33 -7.44 13.36 7.27
N TYR A 34 -7.86 12.13 7.56
CA TYR A 34 -9.26 11.73 7.63
C TYR A 34 -9.58 11.16 9.01
N TRP A 35 -10.82 11.38 9.44
CA TRP A 35 -11.35 10.82 10.68
C TRP A 35 -12.66 10.11 10.42
N CYS A 36 -12.78 8.88 10.93
CA CYS A 36 -14.05 8.15 10.84
C CYS A 36 -14.93 8.42 12.07
N ALA A 37 -16.21 8.05 11.99
CA ALA A 37 -17.18 8.23 13.08
C ALA A 37 -16.81 7.51 14.38
N LYS A 38 -15.93 6.49 14.33
CA LYS A 38 -15.40 5.77 15.50
C LYS A 38 -14.11 6.39 16.08
N GLY A 39 -13.65 7.51 15.53
CA GLY A 39 -12.48 8.23 16.03
C GLY A 39 -11.13 7.70 15.55
N HIS A 40 -11.09 6.88 14.49
CA HIS A 40 -9.82 6.47 13.89
C HIS A 40 -9.30 7.55 12.95
N GLU A 41 -8.02 7.88 13.11
CA GLU A 41 -7.28 8.79 12.23
C GLU A 41 -6.60 8.00 11.10
N GLN A 42 -6.67 8.54 9.89
CA GLN A 42 -5.98 8.05 8.69
C GLN A 42 -5.18 9.20 8.10
N SER A 43 -3.91 8.96 7.75
CA SER A 43 -3.06 9.98 7.12
C SER A 43 -2.41 9.49 5.80
N PRO A 44 -3.22 9.17 4.77
CA PRO A 44 -2.71 8.82 3.46
C PRO A 44 -1.91 9.96 2.81
N HIS A 45 -1.01 9.58 1.92
CA HIS A 45 -0.20 10.50 1.13
C HIS A 45 -0.67 10.49 -0.32
N PHE A 46 -0.90 11.69 -0.86
CA PHE A 46 -1.22 11.92 -2.26
C PHE A 46 -0.03 12.54 -2.98
N LEU A 47 -0.05 12.54 -4.32
CA LEU A 47 0.92 13.28 -5.13
C LEU A 47 0.78 14.77 -4.85
N ALA A 48 1.88 15.49 -4.61
CA ALA A 48 1.81 16.93 -4.35
C ALA A 48 1.31 17.74 -5.55
N SER A 49 1.40 17.19 -6.76
CA SER A 49 0.95 17.82 -8.00
C SER A 49 -0.49 17.49 -8.39
N ILE A 50 -1.23 16.75 -7.56
CA ILE A 50 -2.63 16.40 -7.86
C ILE A 50 -3.52 17.62 -7.68
N GLU A 51 -4.57 17.74 -8.50
CA GLU A 51 -5.56 18.79 -8.29
C GLU A 51 -6.34 18.51 -6.99
N PRO A 52 -6.63 19.54 -6.17
CA PRO A 52 -7.28 19.35 -4.87
C PRO A 52 -8.69 18.74 -4.99
N GLU A 53 -9.32 18.91 -6.15
CA GLU A 53 -10.66 18.38 -6.47
C GLU A 53 -10.65 16.86 -6.70
N GLU A 54 -9.50 16.29 -7.06
CA GLU A 54 -9.34 14.84 -7.22
C GLU A 54 -9.07 14.13 -5.88
N ILE A 55 -8.74 14.87 -4.83
CA ILE A 55 -8.56 14.32 -3.48
C ILE A 55 -9.96 14.02 -2.92
N PRO A 56 -10.28 12.76 -2.60
CA PRO A 56 -11.61 12.41 -2.13
C PRO A 56 -11.89 13.07 -0.78
N GLU A 57 -13.10 13.59 -0.59
CA GLU A 57 -13.53 14.19 0.69
C GLU A 57 -13.73 13.15 1.80
N THR A 58 -14.05 11.91 1.41
CA THR A 58 -14.28 10.80 2.33
C THR A 58 -13.49 9.57 1.91
N LEU A 59 -12.96 8.84 2.88
CA LEU A 59 -12.15 7.65 2.67
C LEU A 59 -12.64 6.54 3.61
N ASP A 60 -12.77 5.33 3.07
CA ASP A 60 -13.14 4.16 3.87
C ASP A 60 -12.07 3.87 4.92
N CYS A 61 -12.51 3.65 6.15
CA CYS A 61 -11.61 3.38 7.25
C CYS A 61 -11.21 1.90 7.22
N PRO A 62 -9.93 1.55 6.96
CA PRO A 62 -9.46 0.16 6.92
C PRO A 62 -9.66 -0.59 8.25
N ASN A 63 -9.88 0.12 9.37
CA ASN A 63 -10.17 -0.50 10.65
C ASN A 63 -11.67 -0.74 10.90
N CYS A 64 -12.56 0.01 10.24
CA CYS A 64 -14.00 -0.11 10.47
C CYS A 64 -14.67 -1.06 9.47
N GLY A 65 -14.11 -1.19 8.26
CA GLY A 65 -14.82 -1.77 7.12
C GLY A 65 -15.83 -0.76 6.61
#